data_AF-A0A7C4Z969-F1
#
_entry.id   AF-A0A7C4Z969-F1
#
_cell.length_a   1.000
_cell.length_b   1.000
_cell.length_c   1.000
_cell.angle_alpha   90.00
_cell.angle_beta   90.00
_cell.angle_gamma   90.00
#
_symmetry.space_group_name_H-M   'P 1'
#
loop_
_entity.id
_entity.type
_entity.pdbx_description
1 polymer ?
#
loop_
_entity_poly.entity_id
_entity_poly.type
_entity_poly.pdbx_seq_one_letter_code
_entity_poly.pdbx_strand_id
1 'polypeptide(L)'
;MEYNDMQTVPQNMIQSLKQQGLSNNQIIQQLQHQGYTTTQIFDALSQGGAAPTPVFTQRPVMDSPPLPPRSAGSTDTEELIEAIIDEKWNDLLADINKVIAWKDATENRLVRLEQQLSDIKDNFSKLQQSVVGKVGEYDQHILEVGAEVKAMEKVFSKVLPVFTDNVAELSRVADAMKKAQLVKK
;
A
#
# COMPACT_ATOMS: atom_id res chain seq x y z
N MET A 1 16.66 10.04 -62.73
CA MET A 1 16.97 11.24 -61.94
C MET A 1 15.64 11.83 -61.55
N GLU A 2 15.13 11.40 -60.41
CA GLU A 2 13.82 11.80 -59.88
C GLU A 2 14.13 12.82 -58.78
N TYR A 3 13.71 14.06 -59.02
CA TYR A 3 13.85 15.14 -58.06
C TYR A 3 12.98 14.81 -56.85
N ASN A 4 13.62 14.48 -55.73
CA ASN A 4 12.94 14.34 -54.45
C ASN A 4 12.41 15.73 -54.08
N ASP A 5 11.10 15.91 -54.13
CA ASP A 5 10.41 17.14 -53.72
C ASP A 5 11.01 17.63 -52.41
N MET A 6 11.52 18.86 -52.40
CA MET A 6 11.94 19.53 -51.18
C MET A 6 10.68 19.73 -50.33
N GLN A 7 10.38 18.76 -49.47
CA GLN A 7 9.26 18.81 -48.54
C GLN A 7 9.60 19.89 -47.49
N THR A 8 9.30 21.14 -47.85
CA THR A 8 9.48 22.29 -46.98
C THR A 8 8.51 22.17 -45.81
N VAL A 9 8.99 22.51 -44.62
CA VAL A 9 8.15 22.44 -43.42
C VAL A 9 6.94 23.36 -43.62
N PRO A 10 5.70 22.84 -43.49
CA PRO A 10 4.52 23.68 -43.62
C PRO A 10 4.51 24.76 -42.53
N GLN A 11 4.52 26.04 -42.93
CA GLN A 11 4.55 27.18 -42.01
C GLN A 11 3.39 27.15 -41.01
N ASN A 12 2.22 26.65 -41.43
CA ASN A 12 1.04 26.48 -40.59
C ASN A 12 1.29 25.56 -39.38
N MET A 13 2.21 24.59 -39.52
CA MET A 13 2.54 23.63 -38.46
C MET A 13 3.43 24.26 -37.40
N ILE A 14 4.42 25.05 -37.80
CA ILE A 14 5.26 25.81 -36.85
C ILE A 14 4.39 26.80 -36.09
N GLN A 15 3.48 27.48 -36.78
CA GLN A 15 2.63 28.50 -36.18
C GLN A 15 1.59 27.92 -35.22
N SER A 16 1.03 26.74 -35.50
CA SER A 16 0.11 26.06 -34.58
C SER A 16 0.84 25.58 -33.32
N LEU A 17 2.05 25.02 -33.45
CA LEU A 17 2.86 24.59 -32.31
C LEU A 17 3.28 25.80 -31.44
N LYS A 18 3.59 26.93 -32.07
CA LYS A 18 3.88 28.18 -31.37
C LYS A 18 2.66 28.73 -30.61
N GLN A 19 1.45 28.61 -31.17
CA GLN A 19 0.21 28.98 -30.47
C GLN A 19 -0.10 28.07 -29.27
N GLN A 20 0.39 26.83 -29.28
CA GLN A 20 0.33 25.91 -28.14
C GLN A 20 1.35 26.26 -27.04
N GLY A 21 2.16 27.31 -27.21
CA GLY A 21 3.14 27.75 -26.23
C GLY A 21 4.44 26.92 -26.22
N LEU A 22 4.65 26.07 -27.22
CA LEU A 22 5.87 25.28 -27.36
C LEU A 22 7.07 26.17 -27.69
N SER A 23 8.21 25.88 -27.07
CA SER A 23 9.46 26.57 -27.36
C SER A 23 10.04 26.15 -28.72
N ASN A 24 10.80 27.04 -29.37
CA ASN A 24 11.41 26.77 -30.68
C ASN A 24 12.24 25.47 -30.69
N ASN A 25 12.90 25.12 -29.59
CA ASN A 25 13.66 23.86 -29.46
C ASN A 25 12.75 22.62 -29.44
N GLN A 26 11.60 22.69 -28.76
CA GLN A 26 10.61 21.59 -28.76
C GLN A 26 9.95 21.41 -30.12
N ILE A 27 9.71 22.53 -30.83
CA ILE A 27 9.20 22.51 -32.20
C ILE A 27 10.21 21.84 -33.13
N ILE A 28 11.50 22.14 -32.99
CA ILE A 28 12.57 21.51 -33.77
C ILE A 28 12.61 19.99 -33.53
N GLN A 29 12.56 19.54 -32.26
CA GLN A 29 12.57 18.11 -31.94
C GLN A 29 11.35 17.37 -32.51
N GLN A 30 10.16 17.98 -32.44
CA GLN A 30 8.94 17.36 -32.94
C GLN A 30 8.89 17.29 -34.47
N LEU A 31 9.45 18.30 -35.15
CA LEU A 31 9.58 18.31 -36.62
C LEU A 31 10.67 17.35 -37.10
N GLN A 32 11.77 17.20 -36.36
CA GLN A 32 12.79 16.19 -36.64
C GLN A 32 12.22 14.77 -36.53
N HIS A 33 11.36 14.51 -35.53
CA HIS A 33 10.66 13.22 -35.39
C HIS A 33 9.72 12.93 -36.57
N GLN A 34 9.22 13.98 -37.22
CA GLN A 34 8.39 13.87 -38.43
C GLN A 34 9.23 13.80 -39.72
N GLY A 35 10.56 13.72 -39.62
CA GLY A 35 11.48 13.50 -40.74
C GLY A 35 12.00 14.77 -41.41
N TYR A 36 11.71 15.96 -40.87
CA TYR A 36 12.23 17.21 -41.42
C TYR A 36 13.66 17.48 -40.97
N THR A 37 14.50 17.96 -41.89
CA THR A 37 15.89 18.30 -41.59
C THR A 37 15.99 19.63 -40.84
N THR A 38 17.03 19.77 -40.00
CA THR A 38 17.28 21.00 -39.23
C THR A 38 17.35 22.25 -40.10
N THR A 39 17.91 22.15 -41.30
CA THR A 39 17.97 23.26 -42.26
C THR A 39 16.60 23.70 -42.74
N GLN A 40 15.70 22.76 -43.04
CA GLN A 40 14.33 23.05 -43.48
C GLN A 40 13.50 23.66 -42.36
N ILE A 41 13.69 23.17 -41.12
CA ILE A 41 13.01 23.70 -39.93
C ILE A 41 13.49 25.11 -39.61
N PHE A 42 14.81 25.34 -39.69
CA PHE A 42 15.40 26.63 -39.39
C PHE A 42 15.03 27.70 -40.42
N ASP A 43 15.06 27.36 -41.71
CA ASP A 43 14.61 28.27 -42.77
C ASP A 43 13.14 28.65 -42.56
N ALA A 44 12.28 27.67 -42.28
CA ALA A 44 10.87 27.92 -42.03
C ALA A 44 10.62 28.77 -40.76
N LEU A 45 11.34 28.51 -39.68
CA LEU A 45 11.25 29.27 -38.42
C LEU A 45 11.81 30.70 -38.56
N SER A 46 12.85 30.87 -39.39
CA SER A 46 13.47 32.18 -39.65
C SER A 46 12.56 33.09 -40.46
N GLN A 47 11.79 32.53 -41.41
CA GLN A 47 10.76 33.24 -42.16
C GLN A 47 9.55 33.65 -41.29
N GLY A 48 9.35 32.99 -40.14
CA GLY A 48 8.30 33.24 -39.15
C GLY A 48 8.56 34.36 -38.12
N GLY A 49 9.61 35.17 -38.31
CA GLY A 49 9.76 36.45 -37.61
C GLY A 49 10.25 36.42 -36.16
N ALA A 50 11.08 35.44 -35.76
CA ALA A 50 11.85 35.53 -34.51
C ALA A 50 13.10 34.65 -34.54
N ALA A 51 14.17 35.11 -35.19
CA ALA A 51 15.50 34.54 -35.04
C ALA A 51 16.23 35.20 -33.84
N PRO A 52 16.82 34.45 -32.90
CA PRO A 52 17.99 34.93 -32.18
C PRO A 52 19.16 34.89 -33.17
N THR A 53 19.67 36.05 -33.55
CA THR A 53 20.82 36.20 -34.42
C THR A 53 22.08 35.66 -33.74
N PRO A 54 22.82 34.70 -34.33
CA PRO A 54 24.24 34.60 -34.09
C PRO A 54 24.92 35.74 -34.84
N VAL A 55 25.68 36.56 -34.13
CA VAL A 55 26.39 37.72 -34.68
C VAL A 55 27.54 37.22 -35.56
N PHE A 56 27.28 37.00 -36.84
CA PHE A 56 28.33 36.84 -37.85
C PHE A 56 28.55 38.19 -38.55
N THR A 57 29.62 38.86 -38.14
CA THR A 57 30.15 40.06 -38.80
C THR A 57 30.73 39.65 -40.16
N GLN A 58 30.15 40.19 -41.24
CA GLN A 58 30.65 40.00 -42.60
C GLN A 58 31.98 40.73 -42.80
N ARG A 59 32.98 40.04 -43.37
CA ARG A 59 34.13 40.67 -44.02
C ARG A 59 34.32 40.09 -45.43
N PRO A 60 34.88 40.86 -46.38
CA PRO A 60 34.91 40.50 -47.79
C PRO A 60 35.90 39.37 -48.08
N VAL A 61 35.57 38.59 -49.10
CA VAL A 61 36.30 37.41 -49.58
C VAL A 61 37.63 37.82 -50.21
N MET A 62 38.74 37.31 -49.69
CA MET A 62 40.04 37.33 -50.37
C MET A 62 40.73 35.97 -50.23
N ASP A 63 41.34 35.57 -51.32
CA ASP A 63 41.91 34.28 -51.69
C ASP A 63 42.99 33.77 -50.71
N SER A 64 42.88 32.53 -50.22
CA SER A 64 43.94 31.82 -49.46
C SER A 64 43.68 30.29 -49.42
N PRO A 65 44.73 29.45 -49.21
CA PRO A 65 44.83 28.04 -49.62
C PRO A 65 43.85 27.08 -48.91
N PRO A 66 43.69 25.82 -49.37
CA PRO A 66 42.64 24.93 -48.90
C PRO A 66 42.84 24.61 -47.42
N LEU A 67 41.92 25.08 -46.59
CA LEU A 67 41.78 24.66 -45.20
C LEU A 67 41.28 23.20 -45.18
N PRO A 68 41.77 22.37 -44.23
CA PRO A 68 41.27 21.02 -44.03
C PRO A 68 39.77 21.07 -43.68
N PRO A 69 39.01 20.00 -43.98
CA PRO A 69 37.59 19.96 -43.64
C PRO A 69 37.43 20.15 -42.13
N ARG A 70 36.72 21.22 -41.75
CA ARG A 70 36.25 21.41 -40.38
C ARG A 70 35.16 20.38 -40.11
N SER A 71 35.58 19.21 -39.66
CA SER A 71 34.78 18.34 -38.80
C SER A 71 34.73 18.99 -37.42
N ALA A 72 33.83 19.94 -37.20
CA ALA A 72 33.71 20.61 -35.90
C ALA A 72 32.28 21.08 -35.69
N GLY A 73 31.52 20.30 -34.91
CA GLY A 73 30.24 20.75 -34.34
C GLY A 73 29.20 19.66 -34.03
N SER A 74 29.36 18.41 -34.48
CA SER A 74 28.43 17.33 -34.14
C SER A 74 28.85 16.53 -32.90
N THR A 75 30.16 16.41 -32.66
CA THR A 75 30.72 15.57 -31.60
C THR A 75 30.30 16.03 -30.20
N ASP A 76 30.28 17.33 -29.92
CA ASP A 76 29.91 17.84 -28.59
C ASP A 76 28.43 17.58 -28.26
N THR A 77 27.55 17.53 -29.26
CA THR A 77 26.11 17.28 -29.01
C THR A 77 25.82 15.79 -28.96
N GLU A 78 26.50 14.98 -29.78
CA GLU A 78 26.41 13.52 -29.75
C GLU A 78 26.98 12.94 -28.45
N GLU A 79 28.13 13.45 -27.97
CA GLU A 79 28.71 13.06 -26.68
C GLU A 79 27.82 13.46 -25.49
N LEU A 80 27.21 14.65 -25.52
CA LEU A 80 26.26 15.07 -24.50
C LEU A 80 24.98 14.22 -24.53
N ILE A 81 24.53 13.80 -25.71
CA ILE A 81 23.36 12.93 -25.87
C ILE A 81 23.69 11.52 -25.38
N GLU A 82 24.85 10.94 -25.72
CA GLU A 82 25.27 9.63 -25.22
C GLU A 82 25.45 9.62 -23.69
N ALA A 83 26.10 10.65 -23.13
CA ALA A 83 26.26 10.77 -21.68
C ALA A 83 24.92 10.88 -20.94
N ILE A 84 23.95 11.64 -21.48
CA ILE A 84 22.61 11.74 -20.90
C ILE A 84 21.82 10.45 -21.06
N ILE A 85 21.93 9.75 -22.19
CA ILE A 85 21.27 8.46 -22.41
C ILE A 85 21.81 7.41 -21.45
N ASP A 86 23.14 7.32 -21.27
CA ASP A 86 23.76 6.36 -20.36
C ASP A 86 23.40 6.67 -18.89
N GLU A 87 23.40 7.94 -18.48
CA GLU A 87 22.98 8.35 -17.14
C GLU A 87 21.53 7.91 -16.88
N LYS A 88 20.61 8.24 -17.80
CA LYS A 88 19.20 7.88 -17.66
C LYS A 88 18.93 6.38 -17.77
N TRP A 89 19.71 5.65 -18.57
CA TRP A 89 19.63 4.20 -18.66
C TRP A 89 20.07 3.53 -17.36
N ASN A 90 21.14 4.03 -16.74
CA ASN A 90 21.62 3.54 -15.45
C ASN A 90 20.63 3.85 -14.32
N ASP A 91 20.03 5.04 -14.29
CA ASP A 91 18.96 5.40 -13.35
C ASP A 91 17.75 4.46 -13.50
N LEU A 92 17.34 4.18 -14.73
CA LEU A 92 16.21 3.29 -15.03
C LEU A 92 16.51 1.85 -14.56
N LEU A 93 17.71 1.33 -14.83
CA LEU A 93 18.13 0.02 -14.34
C LEU A 93 18.14 -0.04 -12.81
N ALA A 94 18.61 1.03 -12.16
CA ALA A 94 18.59 1.12 -10.71
C ALA A 94 17.16 1.08 -10.15
N ASP A 95 16.22 1.78 -10.77
CA ASP A 95 14.82 1.78 -10.35
C ASP A 95 14.12 0.46 -10.60
N ILE A 96 14.39 -0.22 -11.73
CA ILE A 96 13.90 -1.58 -11.99
C ILE A 96 14.39 -2.54 -10.90
N ASN A 97 15.66 -2.46 -10.52
CA ASN A 97 16.21 -3.28 -9.44
C ASN A 97 15.51 -3.02 -8.10
N LYS A 98 15.16 -1.76 -7.79
CA LYS A 98 14.36 -1.44 -6.59
C LYS A 98 12.96 -2.05 -6.66
N VAL A 99 12.31 -2.02 -7.83
CA VAL A 99 10.99 -2.62 -8.04
C VAL A 99 11.04 -4.14 -7.88
N ILE A 100 12.07 -4.80 -8.40
CA ILE A 100 12.27 -6.24 -8.21
C ILE A 100 12.44 -6.57 -6.72
N ALA A 101 13.30 -5.83 -6.02
CA ALA A 101 13.50 -6.03 -4.58
C ALA A 101 12.19 -5.81 -3.78
N TRP A 102 11.41 -4.79 -4.16
CA TRP A 102 10.10 -4.54 -3.55
C TRP A 102 9.08 -5.65 -3.88
N LYS A 103 9.06 -6.15 -5.10
CA LYS A 103 8.23 -7.30 -5.51
C LYS A 103 8.57 -8.50 -4.64
N ASP A 104 9.85 -8.86 -4.54
CA ASP A 104 10.29 -10.03 -3.75
C ASP A 104 9.95 -9.86 -2.27
N ALA A 105 10.12 -8.66 -1.71
CA ALA A 105 9.73 -8.37 -0.34
C ALA A 105 8.21 -8.50 -0.13
N THR A 106 7.41 -8.09 -1.11
CA THR A 106 5.94 -8.16 -1.06
C THR A 106 5.45 -9.59 -1.21
N GLU A 107 6.03 -10.37 -2.12
CA GLU A 107 5.72 -11.78 -2.32
C GLU A 107 6.04 -12.61 -1.06
N ASN A 108 7.19 -12.34 -0.43
CA ASN A 108 7.53 -12.95 0.85
C ASN A 108 6.56 -12.56 1.98
N ARG A 109 6.06 -11.31 1.99
CA ARG A 109 5.03 -10.88 2.95
C ARG A 109 3.70 -11.57 2.69
N LEU A 110 3.31 -11.75 1.43
CA LEU A 110 2.08 -12.44 1.05
C LEU A 110 2.08 -13.90 1.54
N VAL A 111 3.17 -14.63 1.28
CA VAL A 111 3.35 -16.01 1.76
C VAL A 111 3.26 -16.09 3.29
N ARG A 112 3.86 -15.12 4.00
CA ARG A 112 3.76 -15.06 5.47
C ARG A 112 2.34 -14.76 5.95
N LEU A 113 1.62 -13.87 5.26
CA LEU A 113 0.22 -13.56 5.59
C LEU A 113 -0.68 -14.77 5.37
N GLU A 114 -0.48 -15.51 4.29
CA GLU A 114 -1.21 -16.77 4.03
C GLU A 114 -0.96 -17.79 5.14
N GLN A 115 0.29 -17.96 5.57
CA GLN A 115 0.63 -18.84 6.68
C GLN A 115 -0.03 -18.37 7.99
N GLN A 116 0.07 -17.08 8.32
CA GLN A 116 -0.55 -16.53 9.53
C GLN A 116 -2.07 -16.68 9.52
N LEU A 117 -2.73 -16.50 8.37
CA LEU A 117 -4.17 -16.74 8.23
C LEU A 117 -4.53 -18.21 8.43
N SER A 118 -3.71 -19.13 7.91
CA SER A 118 -3.87 -20.56 8.17
C SER A 118 -3.74 -20.87 9.67
N ASP A 119 -2.71 -20.35 10.32
CA ASP A 119 -2.47 -20.56 11.75
C ASP A 119 -3.60 -19.96 12.61
N ILE A 120 -4.12 -18.78 12.23
CA ILE A 120 -5.28 -18.15 12.88
C ILE A 120 -6.52 -19.04 12.74
N LYS A 121 -6.77 -19.60 11.55
CA LYS A 121 -7.90 -20.50 11.31
C LYS A 121 -7.80 -21.76 12.17
N ASP A 122 -6.61 -22.33 12.30
CA ASP A 122 -6.38 -23.52 13.12
C ASP A 122 -6.56 -23.22 14.61
N ASN A 123 -6.02 -22.09 15.07
CA ASN A 123 -6.18 -21.64 16.45
C ASN A 123 -7.64 -21.32 16.79
N PHE A 124 -8.37 -20.69 15.86
CA PHE A 124 -9.81 -20.45 16.00
C PHE A 124 -10.59 -21.75 16.11
N SER A 125 -10.29 -22.73 15.25
CA SER A 125 -10.93 -24.05 15.28
C SER A 125 -10.68 -24.77 16.61
N LYS A 126 -9.43 -24.73 17.12
CA LYS A 126 -9.08 -25.27 18.44
C LYS A 126 -9.81 -24.55 19.58
N LEU A 127 -9.90 -23.22 19.51
CA LEU A 127 -10.61 -22.43 20.50
C LEU A 127 -12.10 -22.77 20.51
N GLN A 128 -12.73 -22.84 19.34
CA GLN A 128 -14.13 -23.24 19.20
C GLN A 128 -14.39 -24.62 19.82
N GLN A 129 -13.52 -25.60 19.52
CA GLN A 129 -13.62 -26.93 20.10
C GLN A 129 -13.48 -26.90 21.64
N SER A 130 -12.52 -26.14 22.17
CA SER A 130 -12.31 -26.01 23.61
C SER A 130 -13.47 -25.30 24.30
N VAL A 131 -14.06 -24.27 23.67
CA VAL A 131 -15.21 -23.53 24.22
C VAL A 131 -16.44 -24.44 24.26
N VAL A 132 -16.73 -25.17 23.18
CA VAL A 132 -17.84 -26.13 23.16
C VAL A 132 -17.66 -27.21 24.22
N GLY A 133 -16.44 -27.73 24.39
CA GLY A 133 -16.12 -28.68 25.46
C GLY A 133 -16.38 -28.12 26.86
N LYS A 134 -15.83 -26.94 27.16
CA LYS A 134 -16.04 -26.27 28.46
C LYS A 134 -17.50 -25.96 28.75
N VAL A 135 -18.27 -25.56 27.73
CA VAL A 135 -19.71 -25.30 27.89
C VAL A 135 -20.46 -26.60 28.18
N GLY A 136 -20.11 -27.71 27.51
CA GLY A 136 -20.67 -29.03 27.80
C GLY A 136 -20.35 -29.53 29.22
N GLU A 137 -19.09 -29.39 29.66
CA GLU A 137 -18.68 -29.70 31.04
C GLU A 137 -19.44 -28.84 32.06
N TYR A 138 -19.61 -27.55 31.77
CA TYR A 138 -20.34 -26.63 32.63
C TYR A 138 -21.84 -26.99 32.75
N ASP A 139 -22.48 -27.35 31.64
CA ASP A 139 -23.87 -27.83 31.64
C ASP A 139 -24.02 -29.09 32.51
N GLN A 140 -23.10 -30.05 32.36
CA GLN A 140 -23.08 -31.26 33.17
C GLN A 140 -22.88 -30.97 34.67
N HIS A 141 -21.96 -30.07 35.02
CA HIS A 141 -21.78 -29.64 36.42
C HIS A 141 -23.00 -28.93 36.98
N ILE A 142 -23.69 -28.09 36.21
CA ILE A 142 -24.94 -27.46 36.66
C ILE A 142 -26.02 -28.51 36.93
N LEU A 143 -26.14 -29.56 36.10
CA LEU A 143 -27.08 -30.65 36.32
C LEU A 143 -26.76 -31.43 37.60
N GLU A 144 -25.48 -31.72 37.84
CA GLU A 144 -24.99 -32.38 39.05
C GLU A 144 -25.28 -31.55 40.29
N VAL A 145 -24.90 -30.26 40.29
CA VAL A 145 -25.20 -29.32 41.37
C VAL A 145 -26.71 -29.22 41.58
N GLY A 146 -27.52 -29.22 40.53
CA GLY A 146 -28.98 -29.23 40.64
C GLY A 146 -29.51 -30.47 41.38
N ALA A 147 -28.92 -31.64 41.14
CA ALA A 147 -29.26 -32.87 41.85
C ALA A 147 -28.85 -32.82 43.33
N GLU A 148 -27.65 -32.32 43.62
CA GLU A 148 -27.16 -32.15 44.99
C GLU A 148 -27.98 -31.14 45.78
N VAL A 149 -28.30 -29.99 45.18
CA VAL A 149 -29.14 -28.95 45.78
C VAL A 149 -30.53 -29.52 46.08
N LYS A 150 -31.11 -30.33 45.20
CA LYS A 150 -32.39 -31.00 45.43
C LYS A 150 -32.32 -32.05 46.55
N ALA A 151 -31.22 -32.78 46.66
CA ALA A 151 -30.99 -33.69 47.78
C ALA A 151 -30.88 -32.92 49.10
N MET A 152 -30.15 -31.80 49.11
CA MET A 152 -30.01 -30.91 50.25
C MET A 152 -31.36 -30.29 50.64
N GLU A 153 -32.16 -29.83 49.67
CA GLU A 153 -33.54 -29.36 49.89
C GLU A 153 -34.35 -30.43 50.64
N LYS A 154 -34.31 -31.69 50.17
CA LYS A 154 -35.03 -32.80 50.82
C LYS A 154 -34.53 -33.09 52.23
N VAL A 155 -33.23 -32.95 52.49
CA VAL A 155 -32.67 -33.06 53.84
C VAL A 155 -33.17 -31.92 54.71
N PHE A 156 -33.14 -30.67 54.23
CA PHE A 156 -33.68 -29.52 54.95
C PHE A 156 -35.18 -29.68 55.26
N SER A 157 -35.98 -30.15 54.31
CA SER A 157 -37.41 -30.40 54.54
C SER A 157 -37.66 -31.43 55.64
N LYS A 158 -36.73 -32.36 55.89
CA LYS A 158 -36.81 -33.34 56.98
C LYS A 158 -36.25 -32.80 58.30
N VAL A 159 -35.21 -31.97 58.23
CA VAL A 159 -34.50 -31.44 59.41
C VAL A 159 -35.27 -30.30 60.06
N LEU A 160 -35.92 -29.41 59.27
CA LEU A 160 -36.69 -28.27 59.78
C LEU A 160 -37.81 -28.68 60.76
N PRO A 161 -38.66 -29.69 60.46
CA PRO A 161 -39.66 -30.18 61.40
C PRO A 161 -39.02 -30.73 62.68
N VAL A 162 -38.00 -31.58 62.56
CA VAL A 162 -37.33 -32.19 63.72
C VAL A 162 -36.72 -31.13 64.65
N PHE A 163 -36.09 -30.10 64.09
CA PHE A 163 -35.60 -28.98 64.90
C PHE A 163 -36.72 -28.21 65.59
N THR A 164 -37.83 -27.97 64.88
CA THR A 164 -39.00 -27.26 65.43
C THR A 164 -39.63 -28.05 66.59
N ASP A 165 -39.80 -29.36 66.40
CA ASP A 165 -40.31 -30.27 67.42
C ASP A 165 -39.38 -30.33 68.63
N ASN A 166 -38.06 -30.48 68.41
CA ASN A 166 -37.06 -30.50 69.49
C ASN A 166 -37.03 -29.19 70.29
N VAL A 167 -37.14 -28.03 69.62
CA VAL A 167 -37.19 -26.72 70.28
C VAL A 167 -38.49 -26.58 71.10
N ALA A 168 -39.62 -27.07 70.57
CA ALA A 168 -40.88 -27.09 71.30
C ALA A 168 -40.83 -27.99 72.55
N GLU A 169 -40.18 -29.17 72.45
CA GLU A 169 -39.95 -30.06 73.59
C GLU A 169 -39.04 -29.43 74.65
N LEU A 170 -37.91 -28.84 74.24
CA LEU A 170 -36.99 -28.12 75.12
C LEU A 170 -37.69 -26.98 75.87
N SER A 171 -38.55 -26.22 75.17
CA SER A 171 -39.37 -25.18 75.76
C SER A 171 -40.32 -25.75 76.84
N ARG A 172 -41.01 -26.86 76.56
CA ARG A 172 -41.86 -27.56 77.54
C ARG A 172 -41.07 -28.05 78.76
N VAL A 173 -39.88 -28.61 78.56
CA VAL A 173 -39.03 -29.09 79.67
C VAL A 173 -38.57 -27.91 80.53
N ALA A 174 -38.14 -26.81 79.92
CA ALA A 174 -37.75 -25.59 80.62
C ALA A 174 -38.91 -25.02 81.47
N ASP A 175 -40.12 -24.96 80.90
CA ASP A 175 -41.31 -24.51 81.62
C ASP A 175 -41.68 -25.43 82.80
N ALA A 176 -41.60 -26.75 82.60
CA ALA A 176 -41.86 -27.72 83.66
C ALA A 176 -40.84 -27.59 84.81
N MET A 177 -39.55 -27.44 84.48
CA MET A 177 -38.49 -27.20 85.47
C MET A 177 -38.71 -25.90 86.24
N LYS A 178 -39.09 -24.81 85.54
CA LYS A 178 -39.38 -23.51 86.16
C LYS A 178 -40.56 -23.60 87.13
N LYS A 179 -41.64 -24.30 86.76
CA LYS A 179 -42.79 -24.54 87.66
C LYS A 179 -42.40 -25.38 88.87
N ALA A 180 -41.64 -26.46 88.70
CA ALA A 180 -41.19 -27.31 89.81
C ALA A 180 -40.31 -26.55 90.81
N GLN A 181 -39.51 -25.57 90.34
CA GLN A 181 -38.71 -24.69 91.20
C GLN A 181 -39.57 -23.73 92.04
N LEU A 182 -40.68 -23.23 91.48
CA LEU A 182 -41.60 -22.32 92.18
C LEU A 182 -42.43 -23.02 93.26
N VAL A 183 -42.71 -24.32 93.12
CA VAL A 183 -43.46 -25.11 94.11
C VAL A 183 -42.60 -25.53 95.32
N LYS A 184 -41.27 -25.55 95.16
CA LYS A 184 -40.32 -25.90 96.24
C LYS A 184 -39.88 -24.70 97.10
N LYS A 185 -40.38 -23.49 96.82
CA LYS A 185 -40.05 -22.24 97.52
C LYS A 185 -41.25 -21.78 98.34
#